data_AF-A0A958XZ73-F1
#
_entry.id   AF-A0A958XZ73-F1
#
_cell.length_a   1.000
_cell.length_b   1.000
_cell.length_c   1.000
_cell.angle_alpha   90.00
_cell.angle_beta   90.00
_cell.angle_gamma   90.00
#
_symmetry.space_group_name_H-M   'P 1'
#
loop_
_entity.id
_entity.type
_entity.pdbx_description
1 polymer ?
#
loop_
_entity_poly.entity_id
_entity_poly.type
_entity_poly.pdbx_seq_one_letter_code
_entity_poly.pdbx_strand_id
1 'polypeptide(L)'
;MIITKGISLGKLLRWSGHHILWLLALMALIAFLYHVGYIHIKLPWLPVSVIGTAVAFYVGFKNSQSYDRMWEARKIWGGIVNDSRSWGMMVDGFVTNLFATNKVSEEELQQTKKRLIYRHIAWLYAHRSQLLVATPWEHISQVGHMARRAEYYQQQFGIGLIDDEVTRTELKSFLPPEEHDRLVGYVNTATQIINEQSRDLRELRERELIED
;
A
#
# COMPACT_ATOMS: atom_id res chain seq x y z
N MET A 1 -8.50 -3.94 -0.73
CA MET A 1 -9.57 -4.00 0.29
C MET A 1 -10.01 -5.46 0.40
N ILE A 2 -9.76 -6.13 1.52
CA ILE A 2 -10.29 -7.49 1.72
C ILE A 2 -11.79 -7.34 1.98
N ILE A 3 -12.57 -7.27 0.90
CA ILE A 3 -14.03 -7.31 0.91
C ILE A 3 -14.45 -8.78 0.98
N THR A 4 -13.99 -9.52 1.98
CA THR A 4 -14.60 -10.82 2.22
C THR A 4 -15.88 -10.57 2.98
N LYS A 5 -17.04 -10.87 2.36
CA LYS A 5 -18.40 -10.72 2.89
C LYS A 5 -18.71 -11.63 4.12
N GLY A 6 -17.70 -11.90 4.95
CA GLY A 6 -17.79 -12.76 6.13
C GLY A 6 -16.47 -13.50 6.31
N ILE A 7 -15.95 -13.48 7.54
CA ILE A 7 -14.83 -14.36 7.89
C ILE A 7 -15.43 -15.74 8.14
N SER A 8 -15.20 -16.69 7.22
CA SER A 8 -15.68 -18.07 7.41
C SER A 8 -15.14 -18.65 8.72
N LEU A 9 -15.97 -19.36 9.48
CA LEU A 9 -15.57 -20.01 10.74
C LEU A 9 -14.30 -20.87 10.59
N GLY A 10 -14.14 -21.58 9.47
CA GLY A 10 -12.92 -22.36 9.20
C GLY A 10 -11.64 -21.52 9.08
N LYS A 11 -11.72 -20.29 8.55
CA LYS A 11 -10.58 -19.36 8.52
C LYS A 11 -10.26 -18.81 9.92
N LEU A 12 -11.29 -18.50 10.71
CA LEU A 12 -11.11 -18.10 12.11
C LEU A 12 -10.41 -19.22 12.89
N LEU A 13 -10.91 -20.46 12.81
CA LEU A 13 -10.32 -21.62 13.46
C LEU A 13 -8.88 -21.91 13.00
N ARG A 14 -8.56 -21.77 11.72
CA ARG A 14 -7.16 -21.91 11.27
C ARG A 14 -6.25 -20.80 11.82
N TRP A 15 -6.78 -19.60 12.00
CA TRP A 15 -6.01 -18.45 12.46
C TRP A 15 -5.83 -18.43 13.99
N SER A 16 -6.91 -18.66 14.75
CA SER A 16 -6.93 -18.58 16.22
C SER A 16 -6.97 -19.94 16.92
N GLY A 17 -7.25 -21.04 16.21
CA GLY A 17 -7.48 -22.35 16.81
C GLY A 17 -6.27 -22.88 17.59
N HIS A 18 -5.05 -22.67 17.09
CA HIS A 18 -3.85 -23.03 17.86
C HIS A 18 -3.80 -22.28 19.20
N HIS A 19 -4.11 -20.98 19.20
CA HIS A 19 -4.16 -20.17 20.42
C HIS A 19 -5.22 -20.66 21.41
N ILE A 20 -6.42 -20.96 20.90
CA ILE A 20 -7.51 -21.51 21.70
C ILE A 20 -7.09 -22.84 22.33
N LEU A 21 -6.50 -23.75 21.56
CA LEU A 21 -6.13 -25.09 22.05
C LEU A 21 -5.07 -25.03 23.17
N TRP A 22 -3.98 -24.28 22.99
CA TRP A 22 -2.94 -24.25 24.02
C TRP A 22 -3.39 -23.47 25.27
N LEU A 23 -4.18 -22.40 25.12
CA LEU A 23 -4.76 -21.67 26.24
C LEU A 23 -5.74 -22.55 27.03
N LEU A 24 -6.61 -23.28 26.34
CA LEU A 24 -7.54 -24.22 26.97
C LEU A 24 -6.79 -25.33 27.70
N ALA A 25 -5.76 -25.92 27.09
CA ALA A 25 -4.94 -26.94 27.72
C ALA A 25 -4.24 -26.41 28.98
N LEU A 26 -3.71 -25.19 28.93
CA LEU A 26 -3.09 -24.53 30.08
C LEU A 26 -4.11 -24.26 31.20
N MET A 27 -5.28 -23.72 30.87
CA MET A 27 -6.35 -23.46 31.84
C MET A 27 -6.85 -24.75 32.49
N ALA A 28 -7.02 -25.82 31.70
CA ALA A 28 -7.42 -27.15 32.18
C ALA A 28 -6.35 -27.75 33.11
N LEU A 29 -5.07 -27.63 32.76
CA LEU A 29 -3.96 -28.09 33.61
C LEU A 29 -3.94 -27.35 34.96
N ILE A 30 -4.05 -26.02 34.95
CA ILE A 30 -4.08 -25.21 36.17
C ILE A 30 -5.30 -25.58 37.04
N ALA A 31 -6.47 -25.74 36.43
CA ALA A 31 -7.69 -26.15 37.14
C ALA A 31 -7.55 -27.55 37.75
N PHE A 32 -6.94 -28.49 37.02
CA PHE A 32 -6.67 -29.84 37.52
C PHE A 32 -5.71 -29.83 38.71
N LEU A 33 -4.58 -29.11 38.60
CA LEU A 33 -3.60 -29.01 39.69
C LEU A 33 -4.17 -28.32 40.94
N TYR A 34 -5.08 -27.35 40.76
CA TYR A 34 -5.82 -26.75 41.86
C TYR A 34 -6.76 -27.76 42.53
N HIS A 35 -7.49 -28.55 41.74
CA HIS A 35 -8.43 -29.56 42.24
C HIS A 35 -7.74 -30.68 43.03
N VAL A 36 -6.59 -31.16 42.55
CA VAL A 36 -5.78 -32.21 43.22
C VAL A 36 -4.99 -31.65 44.41
N GLY A 37 -5.03 -30.33 44.64
CA GLY A 37 -4.40 -29.70 45.81
C GLY A 37 -2.90 -29.46 45.67
N TYR A 38 -2.34 -29.47 44.45
CA TYR A 38 -0.95 -29.07 44.22
C TYR A 38 -0.77 -27.55 44.14
N ILE A 39 -1.85 -26.80 43.85
CA ILE A 39 -1.85 -25.33 43.80
C ILE A 39 -2.80 -24.79 44.87
N HIS A 40 -2.29 -23.93 45.75
CA HIS A 40 -3.06 -23.27 46.82
C HIS A 40 -3.01 -21.75 46.69
N ILE A 41 -3.34 -21.23 45.50
CA ILE A 41 -3.35 -19.79 45.24
C ILE A 41 -4.79 -19.29 45.23
N LYS A 42 -5.10 -18.30 46.06
CA LYS A 42 -6.36 -17.55 45.99
C LYS A 42 -6.12 -16.23 45.27
N LEU A 43 -6.61 -16.13 44.03
CA LEU A 43 -6.50 -14.90 43.26
C LEU A 43 -7.63 -13.93 43.67
N PRO A 44 -7.33 -12.71 44.15
CA PRO A 44 -8.35 -11.71 44.38
C PRO A 44 -8.97 -11.28 43.04
N TRP A 45 -10.30 -11.11 43.02
CA TRP A 45 -11.02 -10.71 41.80
C TRP A 45 -10.66 -9.28 41.35
N LEU A 46 -10.38 -8.38 42.29
CA LEU A 46 -10.19 -6.96 42.01
C LEU A 46 -8.98 -6.67 41.10
N PRO A 47 -7.77 -7.21 41.33
CA PRO A 47 -6.66 -7.03 40.39
C PRO A 47 -6.94 -7.59 38.99
N VAL A 48 -7.66 -8.72 38.89
CA VAL A 48 -8.01 -9.32 37.60
C VAL A 48 -8.94 -8.42 36.80
N SER A 49 -9.98 -7.87 37.45
CA SER A 49 -10.92 -6.97 36.79
C SER A 49 -10.24 -5.67 36.32
N VAL A 50 -9.39 -5.07 37.17
CA VAL A 50 -8.65 -3.85 36.83
C VAL A 50 -7.72 -4.08 35.64
N ILE A 51 -6.95 -5.19 35.62
CA ILE A 51 -6.08 -5.53 34.49
C ILE A 51 -6.91 -5.78 33.22
N GLY A 52 -8.01 -6.53 33.33
CA GLY A 52 -8.90 -6.81 32.20
C GLY A 52 -9.47 -5.53 31.58
N THR A 53 -9.94 -4.60 32.42
CA THR A 53 -10.42 -3.30 31.98
C THR A 53 -9.33 -2.49 31.31
N ALA A 54 -8.13 -2.42 31.89
CA ALA A 54 -7.00 -1.69 31.30
C ALA A 54 -6.61 -2.25 29.92
N VAL A 55 -6.54 -3.57 29.77
CA VAL A 55 -6.24 -4.24 28.49
C VAL A 55 -7.34 -3.97 27.46
N ALA A 56 -8.62 -4.03 27.86
CA ALA A 56 -9.74 -3.74 26.96
C ALA A 56 -9.69 -2.31 26.42
N PHE A 57 -9.43 -1.32 27.28
CA PHE A 57 -9.25 0.07 26.85
C PHE A 57 -8.05 0.22 25.91
N TYR A 58 -6.90 -0.36 26.27
CA TYR A 58 -5.70 -0.29 25.45
C TYR A 58 -5.93 -0.85 24.03
N VAL A 59 -6.56 -2.03 23.94
CA VAL A 59 -6.91 -2.65 22.65
C VAL A 59 -7.91 -1.79 21.88
N GLY A 60 -8.91 -1.22 22.56
CA GLY A 60 -9.88 -0.30 21.96
C GLY A 60 -9.22 0.91 21.30
N PHE A 61 -8.36 1.62 22.05
CA PHE A 61 -7.63 2.77 21.51
C PHE A 61 -6.70 2.39 20.36
N LYS A 62 -5.95 1.28 20.50
CA LYS A 62 -5.05 0.81 19.45
C LYS A 62 -5.78 0.41 18.18
N ASN A 63 -6.95 -0.22 18.30
CA ASN A 63 -7.77 -0.62 17.16
C ASN A 63 -8.35 0.61 16.44
N SER A 64 -8.83 1.61 17.19
CA SER A 64 -9.30 2.87 16.60
C SER A 64 -8.20 3.56 15.79
N GLN A 65 -7.01 3.71 16.36
CA GLN A 65 -5.88 4.35 15.66
C GLN A 65 -5.45 3.57 14.41
N SER A 66 -5.47 2.23 14.48
CA SER A 66 -5.12 1.38 13.33
C SER A 66 -6.15 1.49 12.21
N TYR A 67 -7.44 1.57 12.58
CA TYR A 67 -8.54 1.79 11.64
C TYR A 67 -8.42 3.16 10.95
N ASP A 68 -8.15 4.22 11.71
CA ASP A 68 -8.01 5.58 11.17
C ASP A 68 -6.86 5.67 10.15
N ARG A 69 -5.71 5.04 10.44
CA ARG A 69 -4.58 4.95 9.50
C ARG A 69 -4.94 4.21 8.21
N MET A 70 -5.64 3.09 8.32
CA MET A 70 -6.11 2.34 7.15
C MET A 70 -7.10 3.17 6.32
N TRP A 71 -8.00 3.89 6.99
CA TRP A 71 -8.97 4.76 6.34
C TRP A 71 -8.31 5.98 5.67
N GLU A 72 -7.31 6.57 6.29
CA GLU A 72 -6.49 7.64 5.73
C GLU A 72 -5.77 7.19 4.46
N ALA A 73 -5.06 6.06 4.50
CA ALA A 73 -4.41 5.49 3.32
C ALA A 73 -5.41 5.25 2.16
N ARG A 74 -6.62 4.77 2.47
CA ARG A 74 -7.71 4.62 1.49
C ARG A 74 -8.11 5.97 0.89
N LYS A 75 -8.30 7.00 1.71
CA LYS A 75 -8.68 8.34 1.23
C LYS A 75 -7.61 8.92 0.30
N ILE A 76 -6.33 8.80 0.66
CA ILE A 76 -5.20 9.24 -0.15
C ILE A 76 -5.20 8.52 -1.51
N TRP A 77 -5.33 7.19 -1.51
CA TRP A 77 -5.41 6.42 -2.76
C TRP A 77 -6.64 6.80 -3.60
N GLY A 78 -7.78 7.08 -2.96
CA GLY A 78 -8.97 7.62 -3.62
C GLY A 78 -8.74 9.00 -4.24
N GLY A 79 -7.99 9.87 -3.56
CA GLY A 79 -7.52 11.15 -4.08
C GLY A 79 -6.68 10.96 -5.34
N ILE A 80 -5.65 10.11 -5.29
CA ILE A 80 -4.80 9.78 -6.45
C ILE A 80 -5.64 9.32 -7.65
N VAL A 81 -6.65 8.47 -7.44
CA VAL A 81 -7.53 8.00 -8.52
C VAL A 81 -8.33 9.16 -9.13
N ASN A 82 -8.84 10.09 -8.33
CA ASN A 82 -9.58 11.24 -8.83
C ASN A 82 -8.65 12.21 -9.57
N ASP A 83 -7.49 12.53 -8.99
CA ASP A 83 -6.49 13.40 -9.61
C ASP A 83 -5.97 12.82 -10.93
N SER A 84 -5.82 11.49 -11.02
CA SER A 84 -5.46 10.79 -12.26
C SER A 84 -6.53 10.93 -13.35
N ARG A 85 -7.82 10.94 -12.99
CA ARG A 85 -8.91 11.17 -13.97
C ARG A 85 -8.92 12.63 -14.42
N SER A 86 -8.78 13.56 -13.49
CA SER A 86 -8.66 14.99 -13.80
C SER A 86 -7.48 15.25 -14.72
N TRP A 87 -6.32 14.65 -14.43
CA TRP A 87 -5.15 14.69 -15.29
C TRP A 87 -5.45 14.20 -16.70
N GLY A 88 -6.11 13.04 -16.84
CA GLY A 88 -6.48 12.50 -18.15
C GLY A 88 -7.40 13.44 -18.94
N MET A 89 -8.41 14.02 -18.29
CA MET A 89 -9.31 14.99 -18.91
C MET A 89 -8.59 16.29 -19.32
N MET A 90 -7.67 16.79 -18.49
CA MET A 90 -6.89 17.99 -18.79
C MET A 90 -5.92 17.76 -19.95
N VAL A 91 -5.25 16.61 -19.99
CA VAL A 91 -4.36 16.25 -21.11
C VAL A 91 -5.14 16.19 -22.42
N ASP A 92 -6.33 15.59 -22.41
CA ASP A 92 -7.14 15.52 -23.63
C ASP A 92 -7.73 16.89 -24.04
N GLY A 93 -8.21 17.67 -23.07
CA GLY A 93 -8.89 18.94 -23.33
C GLY A 93 -7.95 20.12 -23.62
N PHE A 94 -6.77 20.18 -23.00
CA PHE A 94 -5.90 21.36 -23.03
C PHE A 94 -4.72 21.25 -24.01
N VAL A 95 -4.24 20.04 -24.31
CA VAL A 95 -3.17 19.85 -25.31
C VAL A 95 -3.77 19.98 -26.71
N THR A 96 -3.69 21.18 -27.28
CA THR A 96 -4.37 21.54 -28.54
C THR A 96 -3.59 22.55 -29.37
N ASN A 97 -3.96 22.69 -30.65
CA ASN A 97 -3.44 23.72 -31.56
C ASN A 97 -4.14 25.08 -31.43
N LEU A 98 -4.97 25.30 -30.39
CA LEU A 98 -5.82 26.50 -30.31
C LEU A 98 -5.00 27.78 -30.19
N PHE A 99 -3.90 27.74 -29.45
CA PHE A 99 -3.04 28.90 -29.16
C PHE A 99 -1.73 28.88 -29.93
N ALA A 100 -1.43 27.80 -30.64
CA ALA A 100 -0.14 27.60 -31.28
C ALA A 100 0.02 28.46 -32.53
N THR A 101 1.06 29.31 -32.55
CA THR A 101 1.47 30.06 -33.76
C THR A 101 1.86 29.10 -34.90
N ASN A 102 2.58 28.02 -34.57
CA ASN A 102 2.94 26.95 -35.49
C ASN A 102 2.15 25.68 -35.16
N LYS A 103 1.06 25.44 -35.90
CA LYS A 103 0.23 24.26 -35.69
C LYS A 103 1.00 22.98 -35.95
N VAL A 104 0.87 22.03 -35.04
CA VAL A 104 1.40 20.67 -35.18
C VAL A 104 0.37 19.75 -35.83
N SER A 105 0.81 18.61 -36.36
CA SER A 105 -0.11 17.60 -36.88
C SER A 105 -0.99 17.02 -35.75
N GLU A 106 -2.18 16.54 -36.11
CA GLU A 106 -3.04 15.83 -35.15
C GLU A 106 -2.34 14.58 -34.61
N GLU A 107 -1.55 13.89 -35.44
CA GLU A 107 -0.75 12.74 -35.00
C GLU A 107 0.25 13.12 -33.91
N GLU A 108 0.93 14.25 -34.04
CA GLU A 108 1.89 14.72 -33.04
C GLU A 108 1.21 15.10 -31.71
N LEU A 109 0.03 15.73 -31.77
CA LEU A 109 -0.79 15.99 -30.57
C LEU A 109 -1.18 14.68 -29.88
N GLN A 110 -1.65 13.69 -30.62
CA GLN A 110 -2.03 12.39 -30.07
C GLN A 110 -0.84 11.65 -29.47
N GLN A 111 0.35 11.72 -30.08
CA GLN A 111 1.57 11.15 -29.50
C GLN A 111 1.96 11.84 -28.20
N THR A 112 1.83 13.17 -28.14
CA THR A 112 2.09 13.96 -26.93
C THR A 112 1.13 13.58 -25.81
N LYS A 113 -0.18 13.56 -26.09
CA LYS A 113 -1.21 13.13 -25.13
C LYS A 113 -0.92 11.71 -24.62
N LYS A 114 -0.63 10.78 -25.53
CA LYS A 114 -0.29 9.39 -25.19
C LYS A 114 0.94 9.33 -24.28
N ARG A 115 2.00 10.08 -24.57
CA ARG A 115 3.22 10.15 -23.76
C ARG A 115 2.92 10.63 -22.33
N LEU A 116 2.15 11.70 -22.18
CA LEU A 116 1.75 12.23 -20.85
C LEU A 116 0.93 11.23 -20.04
N ILE A 117 -0.02 10.53 -20.69
CA ILE A 117 -0.84 9.51 -20.02
C ILE A 117 0.01 8.30 -19.64
N TYR A 118 0.87 7.83 -20.54
CA TYR A 118 1.72 6.65 -20.29
C TYR A 118 2.74 6.95 -19.19
N ARG A 119 3.31 8.16 -19.16
CA ARG A 119 4.20 8.58 -18.08
C ARG A 119 3.48 8.63 -16.72
N HIS A 120 2.23 9.08 -16.67
CA HIS A 120 1.42 9.04 -15.46
C HIS A 120 1.11 7.60 -15.00
N ILE A 121 0.86 6.68 -15.93
CA ILE A 121 0.71 5.26 -15.63
C ILE A 121 2.03 4.68 -15.09
N ALA A 122 3.17 5.00 -15.71
CA ALA A 122 4.48 4.59 -15.21
C ALA A 122 4.71 5.07 -13.77
N TRP A 123 4.32 6.31 -13.46
CA TRP A 123 4.36 6.83 -12.10
C TRP A 123 3.52 5.99 -11.13
N LEU A 124 2.29 5.61 -11.49
CA LEU A 124 1.43 4.78 -10.63
C LEU A 124 2.08 3.43 -10.30
N TYR A 125 2.72 2.79 -11.27
CA TYR A 125 3.44 1.53 -11.08
C TYR A 125 4.68 1.71 -10.19
N ALA A 126 5.49 2.74 -10.46
CA ALA A 126 6.66 3.05 -9.65
C ALA A 126 6.27 3.40 -8.21
N HIS A 127 5.25 4.23 -8.02
CA HIS A 127 4.75 4.63 -6.70
C HIS A 127 4.21 3.43 -5.92
N ARG A 128 3.46 2.54 -6.58
CA ARG A 128 3.01 1.28 -5.97
C ARG A 128 4.19 0.43 -5.51
N SER A 129 5.22 0.24 -6.34
CA SER A 129 6.41 -0.54 -5.96
C SER A 129 7.10 0.07 -4.74
N GLN A 130 7.28 1.40 -4.72
CA GLN A 130 7.84 2.11 -3.56
C GLN A 130 7.04 1.88 -2.27
N LEU A 131 5.71 1.86 -2.33
CA LEU A 131 4.85 1.60 -1.16
C LEU A 131 4.91 0.16 -0.65
N LEU A 132 5.40 -0.78 -1.47
CA LEU A 132 5.56 -2.17 -1.07
C LEU A 132 6.93 -2.45 -0.44
N VAL A 133 7.90 -1.54 -0.58
CA VAL A 133 9.23 -1.66 0.03
C VAL A 133 9.09 -1.58 1.55
N ALA A 134 9.60 -2.62 2.22
CA ALA A 134 9.62 -2.72 3.68
C ALA A 134 10.40 -1.55 4.30
N THR A 135 9.79 -0.88 5.27
CA THR A 135 10.43 0.24 5.96
C THR A 135 11.02 -0.18 7.32
N PRO A 136 12.11 0.46 7.82
CA PRO A 136 12.79 0.00 9.03
C PRO A 136 11.94 0.02 10.31
N TRP A 137 10.90 0.85 10.35
CA TRP A 137 9.98 0.97 11.48
C TRP A 137 8.79 0.00 11.41
N GLU A 138 8.60 -0.69 10.27
CA GLU A 138 7.67 -1.81 10.23
C GLU A 138 8.25 -2.95 11.07
N HIS A 139 7.40 -3.67 11.80
CA HIS A 139 7.78 -4.79 12.66
C HIS A 139 8.28 -6.03 11.88
N ILE A 140 8.94 -5.81 10.74
CA ILE A 140 9.57 -6.81 9.87
C ILE A 140 10.93 -7.24 10.46
N SER A 141 11.54 -6.42 11.32
CA SER A 141 12.74 -6.75 12.10
C SER A 141 12.50 -7.74 13.26
N GLN A 142 11.27 -8.27 13.41
CA GLN A 142 10.91 -9.26 14.43
C GLN A 142 11.54 -10.62 14.14
N VAL A 143 12.55 -11.04 14.89
CA VAL A 143 13.24 -12.33 14.68
C VAL A 143 12.32 -13.54 14.96
N GLY A 144 12.55 -14.67 14.29
CA GLY A 144 11.93 -15.96 14.62
C GLY A 144 10.66 -16.26 13.83
N HIS A 145 9.64 -16.84 14.50
CA HIS A 145 8.40 -17.26 13.83
C HIS A 145 7.58 -16.09 13.26
N MET A 146 7.67 -14.91 13.86
CA MET A 146 6.95 -13.72 13.41
C MET A 146 7.55 -13.14 12.12
N ALA A 147 8.89 -13.09 11.98
CA ALA A 147 9.57 -12.76 10.72
C ALA A 147 9.12 -13.68 9.59
N ARG A 148 9.23 -15.00 9.76
CA ARG A 148 8.87 -15.97 8.70
C ARG A 148 7.42 -15.82 8.25
N ARG A 149 6.53 -15.49 9.20
CA ARG A 149 5.12 -15.26 8.89
C ARG A 149 4.89 -13.93 8.18
N ALA A 150 5.60 -12.88 8.57
CA ALA A 150 5.59 -11.59 7.87
C ALA A 150 6.14 -11.72 6.43
N GLU A 151 7.27 -12.40 6.26
CA GLU A 151 7.87 -12.73 4.95
C GLU A 151 6.89 -13.53 4.08
N TYR A 152 6.24 -14.55 4.64
CA TYR A 152 5.21 -15.32 3.93
C TYR A 152 4.07 -14.41 3.44
N TYR A 153 3.56 -13.52 4.30
CA TYR A 153 2.51 -12.58 3.89
C TYR A 153 3.01 -11.56 2.85
N GLN A 154 4.27 -11.10 2.95
CA GLN A 154 4.88 -10.20 1.97
C GLN A 154 5.07 -10.87 0.61
N GLN A 155 5.44 -12.15 0.58
CA GLN A 155 5.57 -12.92 -0.65
C GLN A 155 4.21 -13.26 -1.27
N GLN A 156 3.23 -13.64 -0.45
CA GLN A 156 1.92 -14.12 -0.93
C GLN A 156 0.90 -13.00 -1.16
N PHE A 157 1.06 -11.84 -0.52
CA PHE A 157 0.09 -10.73 -0.59
C PHE A 157 0.74 -9.35 -0.85
N GLY A 158 2.06 -9.25 -0.81
CA GLY A 158 2.83 -8.01 -1.00
C GLY A 158 3.69 -8.04 -2.26
N ILE A 159 4.98 -7.73 -2.14
CA ILE A 159 5.95 -7.65 -3.24
C ILE A 159 5.99 -8.96 -4.04
N GLY A 160 5.90 -10.14 -3.41
CA GLY A 160 6.07 -11.41 -4.13
C GLY A 160 4.91 -11.81 -5.05
N LEU A 161 3.77 -11.09 -5.03
CA LEU A 161 2.69 -11.31 -6.00
C LEU A 161 2.99 -10.74 -7.39
N ILE A 162 3.84 -9.71 -7.46
CA ILE A 162 4.21 -9.03 -8.71
C ILE A 162 5.72 -8.90 -8.68
N ASP A 163 6.38 -9.79 -9.39
CA ASP A 163 7.84 -9.78 -9.49
C ASP A 163 8.34 -8.38 -9.88
N ASP A 164 9.42 -7.91 -9.27
CA ASP A 164 9.97 -6.58 -9.56
C ASP A 164 10.40 -6.51 -11.05
N GLU A 165 10.68 -7.68 -11.67
CA GLU A 165 10.84 -7.84 -13.11
C GLU A 165 9.60 -7.44 -13.92
N VAL A 166 8.38 -7.73 -13.45
CA VAL A 166 7.14 -7.34 -14.14
C VAL A 166 7.00 -5.83 -14.11
N THR A 167 7.25 -5.19 -12.96
CA THR A 167 7.18 -3.72 -12.85
C THR A 167 8.24 -3.05 -13.72
N ARG A 168 9.49 -3.57 -13.75
CA ARG A 168 10.55 -3.05 -14.64
C ARG A 168 10.22 -3.27 -16.12
N THR A 169 9.60 -4.39 -16.46
CA THR A 169 9.17 -4.71 -17.84
C THR A 169 7.98 -3.85 -18.27
N GLU A 170 7.05 -3.58 -17.35
CA GLU A 170 5.93 -2.67 -17.55
C GLU A 170 6.42 -1.22 -17.72
N LEU A 171 7.38 -0.75 -16.92
CA LEU A 171 7.94 0.60 -17.07
C LEU A 171 8.59 0.83 -18.44
N LYS A 172 9.25 -0.17 -19.02
CA LYS A 172 9.77 -0.10 -20.41
C LYS A 172 8.68 0.07 -21.46
N SER A 173 7.45 -0.33 -21.15
CA SER A 173 6.30 -0.20 -22.06
C SER A 173 5.67 1.19 -22.01
N PHE A 174 5.92 1.94 -20.93
CA PHE A 174 5.30 3.24 -20.68
C PHE A 174 6.26 4.43 -20.80
N LEU A 175 7.56 4.22 -20.59
CA LEU A 175 8.59 5.26 -20.69
C LEU A 175 9.40 5.11 -21.98
N PRO A 176 9.79 6.22 -22.64
CA PRO A 176 10.76 6.18 -23.72
C PRO A 176 12.07 5.49 -23.29
N PRO A 177 12.73 4.72 -24.17
CA PRO A 177 13.95 3.98 -23.81
C PRO A 177 15.06 4.87 -23.24
N GLU A 178 15.19 6.09 -23.75
CA GLU A 178 16.17 7.10 -23.30
C GLU A 178 15.89 7.65 -21.88
N GLU A 179 14.61 7.67 -21.47
CA GLU A 179 14.20 8.13 -20.14
C GLU A 179 14.23 7.00 -19.11
N HIS A 180 13.88 5.78 -19.53
CA HIS A 180 13.76 4.62 -18.65
C HIS A 180 15.02 4.39 -17.81
N ASP A 181 16.18 4.25 -18.46
CA ASP A 181 17.43 3.89 -17.77
C ASP A 181 17.89 5.00 -16.82
N ARG A 182 17.67 6.26 -17.20
CA ARG A 182 17.94 7.43 -16.35
C ARG A 182 17.03 7.46 -15.12
N LEU A 183 15.73 7.23 -15.32
CA LEU A 183 14.73 7.38 -14.26
C LEU A 183 14.78 6.24 -13.23
N VAL A 184 15.03 5.01 -13.68
CA VAL A 184 15.18 3.84 -12.82
C VAL A 184 16.47 3.91 -11.98
N GLY A 185 17.49 4.64 -12.44
CA GLY A 185 18.74 4.84 -11.70
C GLY A 185 18.59 5.71 -10.44
N TYR A 186 17.49 6.44 -10.27
CA TYR A 186 17.28 7.28 -9.09
C TYR A 186 16.70 6.50 -7.91
N VAL A 187 17.11 6.89 -6.70
CA VAL A 187 16.58 6.34 -5.43
C VAL A 187 15.07 6.54 -5.32
N ASN A 188 14.55 7.67 -5.81
CA ASN A 188 13.11 7.96 -5.82
C ASN A 188 12.58 8.09 -7.25
N THR A 189 12.46 6.96 -7.93
CA THR A 189 11.97 6.86 -9.31
C THR A 189 10.61 7.54 -9.51
N ALA A 190 9.63 7.32 -8.62
CA ALA A 190 8.28 7.87 -8.80
C ALA A 190 8.28 9.41 -8.81
N THR A 191 8.97 10.05 -7.87
CA THR A 191 9.08 11.53 -7.86
C THR A 191 9.77 12.05 -9.11
N GLN A 192 10.77 11.34 -9.64
CA GLN A 192 11.46 11.77 -10.86
C GLN A 192 10.56 11.63 -12.10
N ILE A 193 9.72 10.59 -12.19
CA ILE A 193 8.75 10.46 -13.28
C ILE A 193 7.78 11.65 -13.31
N ILE A 194 7.24 12.06 -12.15
CA ILE A 194 6.38 13.26 -12.05
C ILE A 194 7.16 14.52 -12.44
N ASN A 195 8.43 14.63 -12.03
CA ASN A 195 9.25 15.79 -12.38
C ASN A 195 9.48 15.92 -13.89
N GLU A 196 9.71 14.81 -14.60
CA GLU A 196 9.79 14.82 -16.07
C GLU A 196 8.44 15.20 -16.70
N GLN A 197 7.32 14.76 -16.13
CA GLN A 197 6.00 15.17 -16.59
C GLN A 197 5.80 16.70 -16.47
N SER A 198 6.35 17.33 -15.43
CA SER A 198 6.37 18.80 -15.33
C SER A 198 7.24 19.48 -16.39
N ARG A 199 8.32 18.83 -16.84
CA ARG A 199 9.19 19.38 -17.89
C ARG A 199 8.53 19.27 -19.26
N ASP A 200 7.84 18.16 -19.53
CA ASP A 200 6.98 18.02 -20.71
C ASP A 200 5.95 19.14 -20.78
N LEU A 201 5.27 19.46 -19.67
CA LEU A 201 4.31 20.58 -19.63
C LEU A 201 4.97 21.92 -19.96
N ARG A 202 6.18 22.17 -19.45
CA ARG A 202 6.94 23.38 -19.77
C ARG A 202 7.24 23.47 -21.28
N GLU A 203 7.67 22.37 -21.89
CA GLU A 203 7.92 22.32 -23.34
C GLU A 203 6.65 22.56 -24.16
N LEU A 204 5.50 22.01 -23.73
CA LEU A 204 4.22 22.27 -24.40
C LEU A 204 3.81 23.74 -24.28
N ARG A 205 4.11 24.37 -23.14
CA ARG A 205 3.86 25.79 -22.94
C ARG A 205 4.75 26.66 -23.83
N GLU A 206 6.04 26.34 -23.92
CA GLU A 206 7.00 27.02 -24.81
C GLU A 206 6.58 26.92 -26.29
N ARG A 207 5.87 25.84 -26.65
CA ARG A 207 5.31 25.62 -28.00
C ARG A 207 3.89 26.17 -28.19
N GLU A 208 3.32 26.83 -27.17
CA GLU A 208 1.96 27.37 -27.19
C GLU A 208 0.87 26.29 -27.45
N LEU A 209 1.15 25.03 -27.10
CA LEU A 209 0.21 23.90 -27.24
C LEU A 209 -0.71 23.76 -26.01
N ILE A 210 -0.43 24.54 -24.96
CA ILE A 210 -1.26 24.69 -23.75
C ILE A 210 -1.26 26.17 -23.34
N GLU A 211 -2.33 26.59 -22.66
CA GLU A 211 -2.47 27.92 -22.03
C GLU A 211 -1.76 27.97 -20.66
N ASP A 212 -1.64 29.18 -20.07
CA ASP A 212 -1.15 29.39 -18.70
C ASP A 212 -2.07 28.81 -17.62
#